data_AF-A0A1I3UQS6-F1
#
_entry.id   AF-A0A1I3UQS6-F1
#
_cell.length_a   1.000
_cell.length_b   1.000
_cell.length_c   1.000
_cell.angle_alpha   90.00
_cell.angle_beta   90.00
_cell.angle_gamma   90.00
#
_symmetry.space_group_name_H-M   'P 1'
#
loop_
_entity.id
_entity.type
_entity.pdbx_description
1 polymer ?
#
loop_
_entity_poly.entity_id
_entity_poly.type
_entity_poly.pdbx_seq_one_letter_code
_entity_poly.pdbx_strand_id
1 'polypeptide(L)'
;MLIKALTGAHQPGSLSFGFESMNGPRRHGHAPADTEAGFRRVYLSEPGHPYSGARWPPGHGPGYEHTFVHEVKALATGADPEPSFACESRWTR
;
A
#
# COMPACT_ATOMS: atom_id res chain seq x y z
N MET A 1 -6.52 -3.19 12.52
CA MET A 1 -7.20 -2.85 11.24
C MET A 1 -7.55 -1.37 11.24
N LEU A 2 -6.95 -0.60 10.34
CA LEU A 2 -7.23 0.83 10.16
C LEU A 2 -8.15 1.00 8.94
N ILE A 3 -9.22 1.78 9.06
CA ILE A 3 -10.03 2.24 7.91
C ILE A 3 -9.82 3.75 7.80
N LYS A 4 -9.36 4.21 6.64
CA LYS A 4 -9.19 5.65 6.37
C LYS A 4 -10.00 6.05 5.15
N ALA A 5 -10.80 7.11 5.30
CA ALA A 5 -11.42 7.79 4.18
C ALA A 5 -10.33 8.55 3.40
N LEU A 6 -10.25 8.31 2.10
CA LEU A 6 -9.35 9.01 1.18
C LEU A 6 -10.16 10.13 0.53
N THR A 7 -9.89 11.37 0.91
CA THR A 7 -10.49 12.58 0.34
C THR A 7 -9.41 13.39 -0.40
N GLY A 8 -9.65 13.73 -1.66
CA GLY A 8 -8.70 14.44 -2.54
C GLY A 8 -9.32 14.74 -3.92
N ALA A 9 -8.51 15.13 -4.92
CA ALA A 9 -8.97 15.40 -6.30
C ALA A 9 -9.50 14.14 -7.05
N HIS A 10 -9.49 12.98 -6.38
CA HIS A 10 -10.05 11.73 -6.86
C HIS A 10 -11.41 11.46 -6.21
N GLN A 11 -12.23 10.59 -6.82
CA GLN A 11 -13.51 10.20 -6.21
C GLN A 11 -13.31 9.66 -4.79
N PRO A 12 -14.17 10.06 -3.83
CA PRO A 12 -14.06 9.64 -2.45
C PRO A 12 -14.19 8.12 -2.33
N GLY A 13 -13.39 7.54 -1.45
CA GLY A 13 -13.40 6.12 -1.16
C GLY A 13 -12.76 5.81 0.19
N SER A 14 -12.81 4.54 0.59
CA SER A 14 -12.23 4.07 1.85
C SER A 14 -11.23 2.96 1.58
N LEU A 15 -10.12 2.99 2.31
CA LEU A 15 -9.10 1.94 2.28
C LEU A 15 -8.96 1.34 3.68
N SER A 16 -8.87 0.01 3.74
CA SER A 16 -8.59 -0.72 4.97
C SER A 16 -7.37 -1.62 4.81
N PHE A 17 -6.44 -1.47 5.75
CA PHE A 17 -5.20 -2.22 5.80
C PHE A 17 -5.01 -2.85 7.19
N GLY A 18 -4.45 -4.06 7.21
CA GLY A 18 -4.03 -4.79 8.39
C GLY A 18 -2.74 -5.52 8.07
N PHE A 19 -1.74 -5.39 8.94
CA PHE A 19 -0.40 -5.92 8.70
C PHE A 19 -0.39 -7.46 8.71
N GLU A 20 -1.27 -8.08 9.49
CA GLU A 20 -1.50 -9.52 9.52
C GLU A 20 -2.04 -10.07 8.17
N SER A 21 -2.47 -9.18 7.29
CA SER A 21 -2.88 -9.48 5.91
C SER A 21 -2.28 -8.46 4.94
N MET A 22 -0.98 -8.20 5.07
CA MET A 22 -0.24 -7.15 4.36
C MET A 22 -0.46 -7.13 2.84
N ASN A 23 -0.60 -8.31 2.22
CA ASN A 23 -0.72 -8.44 0.77
C ASN A 23 -2.15 -8.27 0.24
N GLY A 24 -3.14 -8.09 1.11
CA GLY A 24 -4.56 -8.09 0.75
C GLY A 24 -5.37 -6.95 1.36
N PRO A 25 -5.01 -5.66 1.14
CA PRO A 25 -5.84 -4.55 1.58
C PRO A 25 -7.23 -4.60 0.96
N ARG A 26 -8.19 -3.97 1.65
CA ARG A 26 -9.57 -3.85 1.18
C ARG A 26 -9.86 -2.42 0.77
N ARG A 27 -10.41 -2.23 -0.43
CA ARG A 27 -10.84 -0.94 -0.95
C ARG A 27 -12.35 -0.91 -1.10
N HIS A 28 -12.95 0.20 -0.72
CA HIS A 28 -14.32 0.56 -1.06
C HIS A 28 -14.29 1.86 -1.86
N GLY A 29 -15.02 1.89 -2.98
CA GLY A 29 -15.15 3.06 -3.83
C GLY A 29 -16.55 3.12 -4.40
N HIS A 30 -16.80 4.12 -5.25
CA HIS A 30 -18.08 4.26 -5.90
C HIS A 30 -18.34 3.08 -6.85
N ALA A 31 -19.37 2.29 -6.57
CA ALA A 31 -19.87 1.28 -7.49
C ALA A 31 -20.98 1.89 -8.38
N PRO A 32 -21.22 1.38 -9.60
CA PRO A 32 -22.30 1.86 -10.46
C PRO A 32 -23.70 1.56 -9.89
N ALA A 33 -23.81 0.51 -9.08
CA ALA A 33 -25.05 0.09 -8.43
C ALA A 33 -24.82 -0.14 -6.93
N ASP A 34 -25.77 0.29 -6.10
CA ASP A 34 -25.70 0.19 -4.63
C ASP A 34 -25.62 -1.25 -4.13
N THR A 35 -26.17 -2.21 -4.89
CA THR A 35 -26.11 -3.65 -4.57
C THR A 35 -24.71 -4.24 -4.71
N GLU A 36 -23.82 -3.57 -5.44
CA GLU A 36 -22.42 -3.97 -5.61
C GLU A 36 -21.45 -3.11 -4.78
N ALA A 37 -21.99 -2.17 -4.00
CA ALA A 37 -21.23 -1.30 -3.13
C ALA A 37 -20.72 -2.10 -1.91
N GLY A 38 -19.41 -2.31 -1.84
CA GLY A 38 -18.79 -3.05 -0.75
C GLY A 38 -17.27 -2.97 -0.79
N PHE A 39 -16.63 -3.46 0.26
CA PHE A 39 -15.17 -3.58 0.29
C PHE A 39 -14.74 -4.77 -0.57
N ARG A 40 -13.86 -4.52 -1.54
CA ARG A 40 -13.23 -5.54 -2.38
C ARG A 40 -11.78 -5.71 -1.94
N ARG A 41 -11.32 -6.96 -1.86
CA ARG A 41 -9.92 -7.27 -1.57
C ARG A 41 -9.09 -7.13 -2.83
N VAL A 42 -7.94 -6.47 -2.73
CA VAL A 42 -6.97 -6.33 -3.82
C VAL A 42 -5.70 -7.05 -3.39
N TYR A 43 -5.26 -8.03 -4.18
CA TYR A 43 -4.04 -8.78 -3.90
C TYR A 43 -2.83 -8.12 -4.55
N LEU A 44 -1.85 -7.71 -3.73
CA LEU A 44 -0.68 -6.96 -4.15
C LEU A 44 0.46 -7.88 -4.63
N SER A 45 0.17 -8.76 -5.58
CA SER A 45 1.14 -9.71 -6.15
C SER A 45 1.24 -9.67 -7.68
N GLU A 46 0.39 -8.89 -8.35
CA GLU A 46 0.47 -8.74 -9.81
C GLU A 46 1.72 -7.96 -10.27
N PRO A 47 2.28 -8.26 -11.46
CA PRO A 47 3.51 -7.64 -11.95
C PRO A 47 3.43 -6.12 -12.12
N GLY A 48 2.22 -5.59 -12.34
CA GLY A 48 1.98 -4.15 -12.48
C GLY A 48 1.98 -3.38 -11.16
N HIS A 49 2.01 -4.07 -10.01
CA HIS A 49 2.04 -3.39 -8.72
C HIS A 49 3.45 -2.87 -8.38
N PRO A 50 3.53 -1.74 -7.64
CA PRO A 50 4.81 -1.25 -7.15
C PRO A 50 5.55 -2.32 -6.37
N TYR A 51 6.87 -2.38 -6.57
CA TYR A 51 7.77 -3.28 -5.85
C TYR A 51 7.63 -4.79 -6.13
N SER A 52 6.62 -5.24 -6.91
CA SER A 52 6.42 -6.65 -7.24
C SER A 52 7.54 -7.25 -8.10
N GLY A 53 8.02 -6.51 -9.13
CA GLY A 53 9.19 -6.89 -9.93
C GLY A 53 9.19 -8.34 -10.43
N ALA A 54 10.37 -8.91 -10.68
CA ALA A 54 10.55 -10.30 -11.10
C ALA A 54 10.88 -11.23 -9.90
N ARG A 55 10.28 -11.01 -8.73
CA ARG A 55 10.58 -11.84 -7.55
C ARG A 55 9.84 -13.17 -7.61
N TRP A 56 8.51 -13.12 -7.61
CA TRP A 56 7.66 -14.31 -7.56
C TRP A 56 6.44 -14.17 -8.47
N PRO A 57 5.84 -15.29 -8.93
CA PRO A 57 4.60 -15.27 -9.69
C PRO A 57 3.42 -14.70 -8.88
N PRO A 58 2.34 -14.25 -9.55
CA PRO A 58 1.10 -13.85 -8.89
C PRO A 58 0.61 -14.88 -7.85
N GLY A 59 0.06 -14.40 -6.75
CA GLY A 59 -0.36 -15.21 -5.60
C GLY A 59 0.73 -15.44 -4.54
N HIS A 60 2.00 -15.17 -4.86
CA HIS A 60 3.13 -15.28 -3.92
C HIS A 60 3.54 -13.89 -3.43
N GLY A 61 2.76 -13.34 -2.50
CA GLY A 61 2.98 -12.00 -1.98
C GLY A 61 4.26 -11.87 -1.13
N PRO A 62 4.83 -10.66 -1.01
CA PRO A 62 6.00 -10.40 -0.17
C PRO A 62 5.72 -10.64 1.32
N GLY A 63 6.74 -11.06 2.07
CA GLY A 63 6.72 -11.07 3.52
C GLY A 63 7.26 -9.77 4.12
N TYR A 64 7.22 -9.65 5.46
CA TYR A 64 7.71 -8.47 6.19
C TYR A 64 9.15 -8.13 5.83
N GLU A 65 10.01 -9.13 5.65
CA GLU A 65 11.41 -9.00 5.29
C GLU A 65 11.62 -8.19 3.99
N HIS A 66 10.64 -8.21 3.08
CA HIS A 66 10.74 -7.46 1.83
C HIS A 66 10.72 -5.95 2.04
N THR A 67 10.11 -5.43 3.11
CA THR A 67 10.09 -3.98 3.39
C THR A 67 11.52 -3.44 3.53
N PHE A 68 12.38 -4.16 4.26
CA PHE A 68 13.79 -3.80 4.45
C PHE A 68 14.60 -3.91 3.16
N VAL A 69 14.35 -4.94 2.35
CA VAL A 69 15.05 -5.08 1.06
C VAL A 69 14.71 -3.91 0.13
N HIS A 70 13.46 -3.44 0.15
CA HIS A 70 13.06 -2.26 -0.62
C HIS A 70 13.70 -0.97 -0.10
N GLU A 71 13.80 -0.82 1.22
CA GLU A 71 14.46 0.34 1.84
C GLU A 71 15.96 0.41 1.50
N VAL A 72 16.70 -0.70 1.66
CA VAL A 72 18.12 -0.76 1.30
C VAL A 72 18.33 -0.49 -0.19
N LYS A 73 17.45 -1.01 -1.06
CA LYS A 73 17.50 -0.71 -2.50
C LYS A 73 17.28 0.77 -2.79
N ALA A 74 16.38 1.44 -2.08
CA ALA A 74 16.14 2.87 -2.24
C ALA A 74 17.38 3.68 -1.82
N LEU A 75 18.00 3.34 -0.69
CA LEU A 75 19.23 4.01 -0.22
C LEU A 75 20.39 3.86 -1.21
N ALA A 76 20.51 2.71 -1.87
CA ALA A 76 21.53 2.47 -2.88
C ALA A 76 21.39 3.32 -4.15
N THR A 77 20.26 4.04 -4.35
CA THR A 77 20.06 4.89 -5.53
C THR A 77 20.80 6.24 -5.44
N GLY A 78 21.22 6.65 -4.23
CA GLY A 78 21.84 7.96 -4.00
C GLY A 78 20.88 9.14 -4.03
N ALA A 79 19.57 8.92 -4.20
CA ALA A 79 18.55 9.94 -4.00
C ALA A 79 18.30 10.19 -2.51
N ASP A 80 17.85 11.40 -2.17
CA ASP A 80 17.44 11.72 -0.79
C ASP A 80 16.29 10.80 -0.36
N PRO A 81 16.41 10.10 0.79
CA PRO A 81 15.40 9.15 1.21
C PRO A 81 14.15 9.85 1.74
N GLU A 82 12.99 9.26 1.41
CA GLU A 82 11.69 9.63 1.99
C GLU A 82 11.10 8.47 2.78
N PRO A 83 10.56 8.71 3.99
CA PRO A 83 10.52 9.99 4.71
C PRO A 83 11.91 10.44 5.23
N SER A 84 12.18 11.75 5.19
CA SER A 84 13.42 12.34 5.71
C SER A 84 13.35 12.62 7.22
N PHE A 85 14.50 12.92 7.85
CA PHE A 85 14.53 13.33 9.26
C PHE A 85 13.67 14.57 9.57
N ALA A 86 13.50 15.49 8.61
CA ALA A 86 12.59 16.62 8.80
C ALA A 86 11.13 16.17 8.99
N CYS A 87 10.72 15.06 8.36
CA CYS A 87 9.40 14.46 8.53
C CYS A 87 9.17 13.94 9.96
N GLU A 88 10.22 13.44 10.62
CA GLU A 88 10.15 12.93 12.00
C GLU A 88 9.67 14.01 12.98
N SER A 89 10.17 15.25 12.84
CA SER A 89 9.81 16.39 13.71
C SER A 89 8.31 16.72 13.72
N ARG A 90 7.54 16.17 12.77
CA ARG A 90 6.09 16.30 12.68
C ARG A 90 5.33 15.29 13.54
N TRP A 91 5.95 14.16 13.89
CA TRP A 91 5.32 13.05 14.63
C TRP A 91 5.71 12.99 16.10
N THR A 92 6.78 13.66 16.50
CA THR A 92 7.29 13.69 17.88
C THR A 92 6.79 14.88 18.70
N ARG A 93 5.76 15.60 18.22
CA ARG A 93 5.10 16.72 18.92
C ARG A 93 3.66 16.38 19.28
#